data_AF-A0A9D2WM55-F1
#
_entry.id   AF-A0A9D2WM55-F1
#
_cell.length_a   1.000
_cell.length_b   1.000
_cell.length_c   1.000
_cell.angle_alpha   90.00
_cell.angle_beta   90.00
_cell.angle_gamma   90.00
#
_symmetry.space_group_name_H-M   'P 1'
#
loop_
_entity.id
_entity.type
_entity.pdbx_description
1 polymer ?
#
loop_
_entity_poly.entity_id
_entity_poly.type
_entity_poly.pdbx_seq_one_letter_code
_entity_poly.pdbx_strand_id
1 'polypeptide(L)'
;MNKKRLYLGVGVVLIVLTFIFTRFYTGGDSVTDILAEFYDEKVKVQEITGEARQSFIEENFPAVQKIYQIQDEEQKQIGYGFIVKPSGYNGPMTIAVAIDGRTNQVTGMKVLEHVEDPEYAMYLSEVWFTDRFKGKSLSEYLNMVVLDPESPRDIVQITGATISSQAAVNGVNSAIGAYNFLNDGQKMAAVSAVVDKLIAQDENSFIIRWGTDEFIRVTMDELRKYPTVKEPAVLINSLGTRENMVVEGPLLSEVLKKHGIQLSDYKGIGVTGLDGYYALMSKELLDKRKVIMAYRFNDQEIAKVDKPVRVVVPEELGVYWVRMVSNIDLYTDIPAKNIKSVKIFDPLTRDIEPYMYEYYGSKDKAIEVGKILAKFDYVNPEGFFTMVSSDSLVKDEVINMVRQRYYIKISGEGAPMNIAPNFKLGMNVKYMAYFSTTTDAVIFPTEMQKITGLSELGAQKGMLLEKVLEGVGVITPREKQFELVNTAGQSIQISGQDLSKCILVNQHEKITALYQGAGGLKQLADLLEINELS
;
A
#
# COMPACT_ATOMS: atom_id res chain seq x y z
N MET A 1 34.47 30.05 -40.41
CA MET A 1 34.35 30.42 -38.97
C MET A 1 35.14 29.39 -38.14
N ASN A 2 36.07 29.85 -37.30
CA ASN A 2 37.05 28.99 -36.63
C ASN A 2 36.36 28.03 -35.65
N LYS A 3 36.48 26.70 -35.81
CA LYS A 3 35.72 25.69 -35.05
C LYS A 3 35.81 25.90 -33.52
N LYS A 4 36.96 26.39 -33.02
CA LYS A 4 37.14 26.75 -31.60
C LYS A 4 36.20 27.87 -31.12
N ARG A 5 35.89 28.86 -31.96
CA ARG A 5 34.94 29.94 -31.63
C ARG A 5 33.48 29.46 -31.66
N LEU A 6 33.17 28.46 -32.48
CA LEU A 6 31.84 27.82 -32.50
C LEU A 6 31.63 26.98 -31.22
N TYR A 7 32.60 26.16 -30.81
CA TYR A 7 32.50 25.39 -29.56
C TYR A 7 32.46 26.29 -28.31
N LEU A 8 33.20 27.40 -28.32
CA LEU A 8 33.14 28.39 -27.24
C LEU A 8 31.78 29.09 -27.19
N GLY A 9 31.20 29.43 -28.35
CA GLY A 9 29.86 30.02 -28.44
C GLY A 9 28.76 29.07 -27.97
N VAL A 10 28.81 27.79 -28.35
CA VAL A 10 27.86 26.77 -27.91
C VAL A 10 28.01 26.49 -26.41
N GLY A 11 29.23 26.48 -25.88
CA GLY A 11 29.48 26.33 -24.44
C GLY A 11 28.92 27.48 -23.61
N VAL A 12 29.07 28.72 -24.06
CA VAL A 12 28.50 29.90 -23.38
C VAL A 12 26.97 29.90 -23.46
N VAL A 13 26.38 29.52 -24.59
CA VAL A 13 24.93 29.40 -24.73
C VAL A 13 24.38 28.27 -23.84
N LEU A 14 25.07 27.14 -23.72
CA LEU A 14 24.69 26.06 -22.80
C LEU A 14 24.78 26.48 -21.34
N ILE A 15 25.81 27.24 -20.94
CA ILE A 15 25.96 27.77 -19.58
C ILE A 15 24.87 28.79 -19.29
N VAL A 16 24.57 29.70 -20.22
CA VAL A 16 23.48 30.67 -20.07
C VAL A 16 22.12 29.96 -20.03
N LEU A 17 21.92 28.91 -20.84
CA LEU A 17 20.72 28.09 -20.79
C LEU A 17 20.62 27.30 -19.48
N THR A 18 21.71 26.75 -18.95
CA THR A 18 21.69 26.09 -17.62
C THR A 18 21.46 27.10 -16.50
N PHE A 19 22.00 28.32 -16.60
CA PHE A 19 21.78 29.39 -15.63
C PHE A 19 20.36 29.95 -15.70
N ILE A 20 19.74 29.98 -16.87
CA ILE A 20 18.32 30.32 -17.05
C ILE A 20 17.44 29.15 -16.58
N PHE A 21 17.80 27.89 -16.86
CA PHE A 21 17.08 26.71 -16.40
C PHE A 21 17.12 26.57 -14.87
N THR A 22 18.27 26.78 -14.23
CA THR A 22 18.36 26.78 -12.77
C THR A 22 17.55 27.93 -12.18
N ARG A 23 17.57 29.14 -12.78
CA ARG A 23 16.76 30.26 -12.30
C ARG A 23 15.25 30.08 -12.50
N PHE A 24 14.83 29.28 -13.49
CA PHE A 24 13.42 28.90 -13.67
C PHE A 24 12.99 27.73 -12.76
N TYR A 25 13.91 26.87 -12.30
CA TYR A 25 13.61 25.79 -11.34
C TYR A 25 13.80 26.19 -9.86
N THR A 26 14.50 27.28 -9.57
CA THR A 26 14.64 27.85 -8.22
C THR A 26 13.70 29.05 -7.98
N GLY A 27 12.65 29.19 -8.79
CA GLY A 27 11.69 30.29 -8.73
C GLY A 27 10.32 29.90 -8.16
N GLY A 28 10.21 28.76 -7.49
CA GLY A 28 9.07 28.45 -6.63
C GLY A 28 9.47 28.74 -5.18
N ASP A 29 8.60 29.44 -4.43
CA ASP A 29 8.81 29.68 -3.00
C ASP A 29 9.12 28.36 -2.30
N SER A 30 10.17 28.32 -1.48
CA SER A 30 10.44 27.11 -0.72
C SER A 30 9.30 26.87 0.27
N VAL A 31 8.97 25.61 0.58
CA VAL A 31 7.91 25.28 1.55
C VAL A 31 8.11 26.01 2.88
N THR A 32 9.36 26.23 3.29
CA THR A 32 9.71 27.01 4.48
C THR A 32 9.34 28.48 4.36
N ASP A 33 9.49 29.08 3.18
CA ASP A 33 9.07 30.47 2.94
C ASP A 33 7.54 30.58 2.98
N ILE A 34 6.84 29.65 2.32
CA ILE A 34 5.37 29.59 2.32
C ILE A 34 4.81 29.47 3.74
N LEU A 35 5.39 28.60 4.56
CA LEU A 35 4.96 28.44 5.95
C LEU A 35 5.26 29.68 6.80
N ALA A 36 6.37 30.37 6.51
CA ALA A 36 6.73 31.62 7.19
C ALA A 36 5.82 32.79 6.83
N GLU A 37 5.33 32.87 5.57
CA GLU A 37 4.40 33.91 5.09
C GLU A 37 3.07 33.94 5.86
N PHE A 38 2.69 32.83 6.51
CA PHE A 38 1.48 32.81 7.33
C PHE A 38 1.63 33.53 8.67
N TYR A 39 2.84 33.95 9.06
CA TYR A 39 3.10 34.68 10.30
C TYR A 39 3.41 36.15 10.03
N ASP A 40 2.80 37.05 10.81
CA ASP A 40 3.01 38.50 10.68
C ASP A 40 4.43 38.93 11.14
N GLU A 41 5.09 38.08 11.94
CA GLU A 41 6.44 38.28 12.44
C GLU A 41 7.44 37.37 11.72
N LYS A 42 8.74 37.68 11.82
CA LYS A 42 9.77 36.80 11.29
C LYS A 42 9.85 35.53 12.13
N VAL A 43 9.66 34.39 11.46
CA VAL A 43 9.75 33.07 12.07
C VAL A 43 10.84 32.24 11.42
N LYS A 44 11.39 31.31 12.20
CA LYS A 44 12.29 30.26 11.71
C LYS A 44 11.49 28.98 11.55
N VAL A 45 11.51 28.42 10.35
CA VAL A 45 10.83 27.15 10.01
C VAL A 45 11.89 26.06 9.86
N GLN A 46 11.76 24.98 10.63
CA GLN A 46 12.70 23.86 10.60
C GLN A 46 11.95 22.54 10.41
N GLU A 47 12.30 21.78 9.37
CA GLU A 47 11.75 20.44 9.16
C GLU A 47 12.18 19.53 10.30
N ILE A 48 11.21 18.76 10.77
CA ILE A 48 11.42 17.77 11.81
C ILE A 48 11.78 16.45 11.13
N THR A 49 13.03 16.02 11.29
CA THR A 49 13.54 14.77 10.72
C THR A 49 13.89 13.80 11.87
N GLY A 50 13.08 12.76 12.09
CA GLY A 50 13.36 11.73 13.10
C GLY A 50 12.20 10.76 13.35
N GLU A 51 12.53 9.46 13.48
CA GLU A 51 11.60 8.31 13.63
C GLU A 51 10.68 8.38 14.85
N ALA A 52 11.02 9.17 15.87
CA ALA A 52 10.27 9.23 17.13
C ALA A 52 9.04 10.16 17.09
N ARG A 53 8.77 10.87 15.99
CA ARG A 53 7.56 11.72 15.85
C ARG A 53 6.35 10.91 15.37
N GLN A 54 6.19 9.80 16.11
CA GLN A 54 5.00 9.11 16.55
C GLN A 54 4.12 8.44 15.48
N SER A 55 4.25 7.11 15.41
CA SER A 55 3.41 6.15 14.66
C SER A 55 1.90 6.43 14.72
N PHE A 56 1.42 7.09 15.78
CA PHE A 56 0.03 7.54 15.89
C PHE A 56 -0.38 8.55 14.80
N ILE A 57 0.47 9.54 14.46
CA ILE A 57 0.16 10.54 13.43
C ILE A 57 0.09 9.86 12.06
N GLU A 58 1.05 9.00 11.75
CA GLU A 58 1.07 8.25 10.49
C GLU A 58 -0.14 7.30 10.38
N GLU A 59 -0.54 6.68 11.49
CA GLU A 59 -1.68 5.76 11.55
C GLU A 59 -3.04 6.47 11.42
N ASN A 60 -3.20 7.63 12.07
CA ASN A 60 -4.50 8.30 12.22
C ASN A 60 -4.69 9.49 11.27
N PHE A 61 -3.60 10.07 10.75
CA PHE A 61 -3.59 11.25 9.88
C PHE A 61 -2.69 11.02 8.64
N PRO A 62 -2.97 10.00 7.80
CA PRO A 62 -2.11 9.59 6.68
C PRO A 62 -1.91 10.66 5.60
N ALA A 63 -2.71 11.73 5.60
CA ALA A 63 -2.47 12.87 4.73
C ALA A 63 -1.20 13.63 5.13
N VAL A 64 -0.76 13.62 6.40
CA VAL A 64 0.43 14.36 6.86
C VAL A 64 1.71 13.71 6.31
N GLN A 65 2.43 14.44 5.46
CA GLN A 65 3.66 13.98 4.81
C GLN A 65 4.92 14.56 5.48
N LYS A 66 4.87 15.83 5.87
CA LYS A 66 5.99 16.52 6.50
C LYS A 66 5.49 17.41 7.61
N ILE A 67 6.33 17.55 8.64
CA ILE A 67 6.05 18.36 9.83
C ILE A 67 7.21 19.31 10.03
N TYR A 68 6.90 20.57 10.27
CA TYR A 68 7.85 21.65 10.50
C TYR A 68 7.57 22.27 11.86
N GLN A 69 8.64 22.50 12.62
CA GLN A 69 8.58 23.29 13.84
C GLN A 69 8.71 24.77 13.46
N ILE A 70 7.86 25.62 14.05
CA ILE A 70 7.88 27.07 13.82
C ILE A 70 8.33 27.75 15.12
N GLN A 71 9.38 28.55 15.01
CA GLN A 71 10.04 29.22 16.13
C GLN A 71 10.08 30.73 15.92
N ASP A 72 9.95 31.49 17.01
CA ASP A 72 10.21 32.93 17.02
C ASP A 72 11.72 33.24 16.97
N GLU A 73 12.08 34.53 16.94
CA GLU A 73 13.48 34.99 16.93
C GLU A 73 14.25 34.53 18.18
N GLU A 74 13.58 34.28 19.30
CA GLU A 74 14.15 33.78 20.56
C GLU A 74 14.32 32.25 20.58
N GLN A 75 14.09 31.56 19.45
CA GLN A 75 14.11 30.09 19.31
C GLN A 75 13.03 29.37 20.13
N LYS A 76 12.00 30.07 20.59
CA LYS A 76 10.87 29.46 21.28
C LYS A 76 9.89 28.91 20.25
N GLN A 77 9.41 27.69 20.47
CA GLN A 77 8.39 27.09 19.62
C GLN A 77 7.06 27.82 19.79
N ILE A 78 6.50 28.32 18.69
CA ILE A 78 5.24 29.07 18.65
C ILE A 78 4.17 28.36 17.81
N GLY A 79 4.51 27.30 17.09
CA GLY A 79 3.55 26.57 16.26
C GLY A 79 4.18 25.45 15.45
N TYR A 80 3.37 24.92 14.53
CA TYR A 80 3.77 23.87 13.60
C TYR A 80 3.27 24.17 12.19
N GLY A 81 4.08 23.78 11.20
CA GLY A 81 3.70 23.75 9.80
C GLY A 81 3.59 22.31 9.33
N PHE A 82 2.66 22.05 8.40
CA PHE A 82 2.39 20.72 7.87
C PHE A 82 2.34 20.78 6.35
N ILE A 83 2.93 19.77 5.71
CA ILE A 83 2.56 19.43 4.33
C ILE A 83 1.63 18.23 4.40
N VAL A 84 0.42 18.41 3.91
CA VAL A 84 -0.60 17.37 3.83
C VAL A 84 -0.90 17.03 2.36
N LYS A 85 -1.15 15.75 2.08
CA LYS A 85 -1.42 15.21 0.75
C LYS A 85 -2.75 14.41 0.72
N PRO A 86 -3.91 15.05 0.97
CA PRO A 86 -5.20 14.42 0.78
C PRO A 86 -5.46 14.09 -0.70
N SER A 87 -6.38 13.17 -0.97
CA SER A 87 -6.85 12.79 -2.30
C SER A 87 -8.13 13.54 -2.66
N GLY A 88 -8.02 14.44 -3.64
CA GLY A 88 -9.10 15.18 -4.27
C GLY A 88 -9.90 14.35 -5.28
N TYR A 89 -10.61 15.02 -6.18
CA TYR A 89 -11.46 14.37 -7.19
C TYR A 89 -10.63 13.63 -8.25
N ASN A 90 -9.56 14.26 -8.75
CA ASN A 90 -8.72 13.69 -9.81
C ASN A 90 -7.43 13.04 -9.30
N GLY A 91 -7.09 13.24 -8.02
CA GLY A 91 -5.89 12.67 -7.43
C GLY A 91 -5.37 13.49 -6.24
N PRO A 92 -4.11 13.29 -5.84
CA PRO A 92 -3.56 13.94 -4.65
C PRO A 92 -3.46 15.46 -4.80
N MET A 93 -3.66 16.16 -3.68
CA MET A 93 -3.47 17.60 -3.54
C MET A 93 -2.41 17.85 -2.47
N THR A 94 -1.32 18.53 -2.80
CA THR A 94 -0.30 18.94 -1.84
C THR A 94 -0.69 20.28 -1.24
N ILE A 95 -0.90 20.34 0.07
CA ILE A 95 -1.37 21.54 0.78
C ILE A 95 -0.39 21.85 1.93
N ALA A 96 0.08 23.09 1.98
CA ALA A 96 0.77 23.63 3.14
C ALA A 96 -0.24 24.18 4.14
N VAL A 97 -0.10 23.85 5.42
CA VAL A 97 -0.97 24.33 6.52
C VAL A 97 -0.08 24.81 7.66
N ALA A 98 -0.35 26.02 8.17
CA ALA A 98 0.32 26.57 9.34
C ALA A 98 -0.62 26.73 10.52
N ILE A 99 -0.15 26.39 11.72
CA ILE A 99 -0.91 26.44 12.96
C ILE A 99 -0.11 27.21 14.02
N ASP A 100 -0.70 28.25 14.60
CA ASP A 100 -0.13 29.02 15.70
C ASP A 100 -0.64 28.51 17.04
N GLY A 101 0.28 28.03 17.87
CA GLY A 101 -0.02 27.46 19.19
C GLY A 101 -0.23 28.49 20.29
N ARG A 102 0.04 29.78 20.04
CA ARG A 102 -0.28 30.88 20.96
C ARG A 102 -1.76 31.23 20.88
N THR A 103 -2.34 31.17 19.69
CA THR A 103 -3.76 31.44 19.44
C THR A 103 -4.59 30.17 19.41
N ASN A 104 -3.96 28.99 19.29
CA ASN A 104 -4.61 27.70 19.02
C ASN A 104 -5.55 27.79 17.81
N GLN A 105 -5.03 28.31 16.71
CA GLN A 105 -5.78 28.48 15.45
C GLN A 105 -4.94 28.10 14.24
N VAL A 106 -5.62 27.72 13.16
CA VAL A 106 -5.03 27.64 11.83
C VAL A 106 -4.71 29.05 11.34
N THR A 107 -3.45 29.33 11.04
CA THR A 107 -3.01 30.66 10.57
C THR A 107 -3.21 30.84 9.08
N GLY A 108 -3.12 29.74 8.31
CA GLY A 108 -3.41 29.72 6.89
C GLY A 108 -3.16 28.37 6.23
N MET A 109 -3.63 28.25 4.98
CA MET A 109 -3.28 27.15 4.09
C MET A 109 -3.01 27.63 2.67
N LYS A 110 -2.19 26.90 1.91
CA LYS A 110 -1.92 27.14 0.49
C LYS A 110 -1.87 25.82 -0.25
N VAL A 111 -2.63 25.70 -1.33
CA VAL A 111 -2.53 24.57 -2.24
C VAL A 111 -1.25 24.76 -3.07
N LEU A 112 -0.32 23.83 -2.94
CA LEU A 112 0.97 23.86 -3.65
C LEU A 112 0.86 23.16 -5.00
N GLU A 113 0.20 22.01 -5.02
CA GLU A 113 0.07 21.15 -6.19
C GLU A 113 -1.29 20.44 -6.15
N HIS A 114 -1.89 20.22 -7.31
CA HIS A 114 -3.09 19.40 -7.46
C HIS A 114 -3.21 18.91 -8.91
N VAL A 115 -4.02 17.87 -9.13
CA VAL A 115 -4.35 17.35 -10.47
C VAL A 115 -5.83 17.52 -10.83
N GLU A 116 -6.52 18.40 -10.12
CA GLU A 116 -7.93 18.77 -10.30
C GLU A 116 -8.23 19.41 -11.66
N ASP A 117 -9.48 19.30 -12.13
CA ASP A 117 -9.91 19.83 -13.43
C ASP A 117 -9.69 21.35 -13.48
N PRO A 118 -9.11 21.91 -14.57
CA PRO A 118 -8.77 23.34 -14.67
C PRO A 118 -9.92 24.31 -14.33
N GLU A 119 -11.16 23.93 -14.66
CA GLU A 119 -12.38 24.72 -14.40
C GLU A 119 -12.67 24.90 -12.90
N TYR A 120 -12.25 23.95 -12.06
CA TYR A 120 -12.48 23.96 -10.61
C TYR A 120 -11.19 24.16 -9.80
N ALA A 121 -10.07 23.69 -10.33
CA ALA A 121 -8.71 23.83 -9.81
C ALA A 121 -8.34 25.26 -9.45
N MET A 122 -8.71 26.22 -10.31
CA MET A 122 -8.38 27.62 -10.07
C MET A 122 -8.92 28.10 -8.71
N TYR A 123 -10.13 27.66 -8.35
CA TYR A 123 -10.80 28.08 -7.12
C TYR A 123 -10.19 27.49 -5.85
N LEU A 124 -9.50 26.35 -5.93
CA LEU A 124 -8.85 25.73 -4.76
C LEU A 124 -7.65 26.53 -4.27
N SER A 125 -7.02 27.28 -5.18
CA SER A 125 -5.85 28.11 -4.89
C SER A 125 -6.21 29.60 -4.71
N GLU A 126 -7.48 29.96 -4.84
CA GLU A 126 -7.93 31.34 -4.65
C GLU A 126 -8.00 31.73 -3.17
N VAL A 127 -7.60 32.97 -2.89
CA VAL A 127 -7.55 33.54 -1.54
C VAL A 127 -8.91 33.45 -0.84
N TRP A 128 -10.00 33.68 -1.57
CA TRP A 128 -11.35 33.62 -0.98
C TRP A 128 -11.71 32.24 -0.42
N PHE A 129 -11.13 31.16 -0.96
CA PHE A 129 -11.35 29.81 -0.47
C PHE A 129 -10.34 29.46 0.64
N THR A 130 -9.06 29.73 0.44
CA THR A 130 -8.01 29.42 1.43
C THR A 130 -8.18 30.21 2.73
N ASP A 131 -8.66 31.46 2.66
CA ASP A 131 -8.92 32.29 3.84
C ASP A 131 -10.07 31.77 4.69
N ARG A 132 -10.92 30.88 4.16
CA ARG A 132 -11.96 30.22 4.97
C ARG A 132 -11.36 29.37 6.07
N PHE A 133 -10.11 28.95 5.96
CA PHE A 133 -9.42 28.15 6.97
C PHE A 133 -8.67 29.01 8.01
N LYS A 134 -8.45 30.29 7.73
CA LYS A 134 -7.73 31.20 8.64
C LYS A 134 -8.56 31.48 9.89
N GLY A 135 -7.90 31.43 11.05
CA GLY A 135 -8.50 31.68 12.37
C GLY A 135 -9.39 30.55 12.88
N LYS A 136 -9.43 29.39 12.21
CA LYS A 136 -10.25 28.26 12.67
C LYS A 136 -9.66 27.63 13.93
N SER A 137 -10.52 27.34 14.89
CA SER A 137 -10.16 26.68 16.16
C SER A 137 -9.63 25.26 15.92
N LEU A 138 -8.73 24.82 16.80
CA LEU A 138 -8.13 23.48 16.78
C LEU A 138 -8.83 22.48 17.71
N SER A 139 -9.83 22.93 18.48
CA SER A 139 -10.54 22.13 19.50
C SER A 139 -11.43 21.05 18.91
N GLU A 140 -11.94 21.26 17.70
CA GLU A 140 -12.82 20.36 16.97
C GLU A 140 -12.45 20.37 15.49
N TYR A 141 -12.83 19.33 14.76
CA TYR A 141 -12.66 19.30 13.32
C TYR A 141 -13.61 20.23 12.58
N LEU A 142 -13.11 20.73 11.44
CA LEU A 142 -13.84 21.52 10.47
C LEU A 142 -14.85 20.63 9.73
N ASN A 143 -16.00 21.22 9.40
CA ASN A 143 -17.00 20.58 8.55
C ASN A 143 -17.04 21.25 7.19
N MET A 144 -17.31 20.47 6.15
CA MET A 144 -17.70 21.03 4.87
C MET A 144 -19.21 21.26 4.82
N VAL A 145 -19.65 22.42 4.33
CA VAL A 145 -21.06 22.76 4.10
C VAL A 145 -21.28 23.24 2.66
N VAL A 146 -22.53 23.20 2.19
CA VAL A 146 -22.86 23.43 0.77
C VAL A 146 -23.06 24.91 0.44
N LEU A 147 -23.72 25.68 1.31
CA LEU A 147 -24.17 27.04 1.01
C LEU A 147 -23.70 28.04 2.09
N ASP A 148 -24.30 27.98 3.27
CA ASP A 148 -24.05 28.95 4.33
C ASP A 148 -23.37 28.27 5.54
N PRO A 149 -22.36 28.92 6.15
CA PRO A 149 -21.79 28.44 7.40
C PRO A 149 -22.77 28.70 8.54
N GLU A 150 -23.18 27.64 9.24
CA GLU A 150 -24.03 27.73 10.44
C GLU A 150 -23.19 27.67 11.72
N SER A 151 -21.94 27.21 11.59
CA SER A 151 -20.97 27.09 12.67
C SER A 151 -19.63 27.75 12.32
N PRO A 152 -18.89 28.29 13.30
CA PRO A 152 -17.53 28.79 13.10
C PRO A 152 -16.55 27.73 12.55
N ARG A 153 -16.86 26.44 12.64
CA ARG A 153 -16.06 25.34 12.08
C ARG A 153 -16.44 24.95 10.65
N ASP A 154 -17.48 25.56 10.10
CA ASP A 154 -17.94 25.24 8.76
C ASP A 154 -17.06 25.93 7.71
N ILE A 155 -16.78 25.17 6.65
CA ILE A 155 -16.08 25.58 5.44
C ILE A 155 -17.05 25.35 4.29
N VAL A 156 -17.48 26.44 3.66
CA VAL A 156 -18.33 26.33 2.47
C VAL A 156 -17.50 25.77 1.32
N GLN A 157 -18.01 24.73 0.68
CA GLN A 157 -17.38 24.11 -0.49
C GLN A 157 -17.29 25.06 -1.68
N ILE A 158 -16.43 24.72 -2.64
CA ILE A 158 -16.48 25.29 -3.98
C ILE A 158 -17.61 24.60 -4.75
N THR A 159 -18.54 25.39 -5.30
CA THR A 159 -19.63 24.88 -6.14
C THR A 159 -19.07 24.07 -7.31
N GLY A 160 -19.53 22.83 -7.46
CA GLY A 160 -19.05 21.92 -8.52
C GLY A 160 -17.78 21.14 -8.18
N ALA A 161 -17.08 21.47 -7.08
CA ALA A 161 -15.84 20.80 -6.67
C ALA A 161 -15.97 20.19 -5.25
N THR A 162 -17.07 19.48 -4.99
CA THR A 162 -17.40 18.93 -3.67
C THR A 162 -16.33 18.00 -3.11
N ILE A 163 -15.75 17.13 -3.95
CA ILE A 163 -14.74 16.16 -3.50
C ILE A 163 -13.41 16.85 -3.20
N SER A 164 -12.95 17.73 -4.08
CA SER A 164 -11.71 18.51 -3.91
C SER A 164 -11.81 19.45 -2.71
N SER A 165 -12.99 20.04 -2.48
CA SER A 165 -13.29 20.85 -1.28
C SER A 165 -13.21 20.00 -0.02
N GLN A 166 -13.80 18.80 -0.02
CA GLN A 166 -13.73 17.89 1.12
C GLN A 166 -12.31 17.37 1.36
N ALA A 167 -11.52 17.16 0.30
CA ALA A 167 -10.12 16.76 0.40
C ALA A 167 -9.28 17.85 1.07
N ALA A 168 -9.49 19.13 0.70
CA ALA A 168 -8.85 20.26 1.38
C ALA A 168 -9.23 20.31 2.87
N VAL A 169 -10.52 20.13 3.20
CA VAL A 169 -11.00 20.06 4.60
C VAL A 169 -10.36 18.89 5.35
N ASN A 170 -10.26 17.71 4.74
CA ASN A 170 -9.61 16.55 5.35
C ASN A 170 -8.11 16.80 5.59
N GLY A 171 -7.42 17.40 4.62
CA GLY A 171 -6.00 17.77 4.78
C GLY A 171 -5.78 18.70 5.96
N VAL A 172 -6.58 19.76 6.09
CA VAL A 172 -6.47 20.68 7.23
C VAL A 172 -6.85 19.98 8.54
N ASN A 173 -7.90 19.15 8.56
CA ASN A 173 -8.26 18.36 9.75
C ASN A 173 -7.15 17.39 10.17
N SER A 174 -6.44 16.76 9.21
CA SER A 174 -5.26 15.94 9.51
C SER A 174 -4.15 16.75 10.17
N ALA A 175 -3.89 17.98 9.71
CA ALA A 175 -2.94 18.89 10.35
C ALA A 175 -3.38 19.29 11.77
N ILE A 176 -4.68 19.56 11.98
CA ILE A 176 -5.25 19.83 13.31
C ILE A 176 -5.05 18.63 14.25
N GLY A 177 -5.36 17.42 13.79
CA GLY A 177 -5.20 16.20 14.58
C GLY A 177 -3.74 15.94 14.95
N ALA A 178 -2.83 16.09 13.98
CA ALA A 178 -1.40 15.96 14.21
C ALA A 178 -0.87 17.02 15.18
N TYR A 179 -1.30 18.28 15.04
CA TYR A 179 -0.94 19.36 15.96
C TYR A 179 -1.34 19.06 17.40
N ASN A 180 -2.61 18.70 17.65
CA ASN A 180 -3.10 18.43 19.00
C ASN A 180 -2.26 17.33 19.67
N PHE A 181 -1.98 16.27 18.92
CA PHE A 181 -1.15 15.19 19.43
C PHE A 181 0.32 15.60 19.68
N LEU A 182 0.92 16.42 18.83
CA LEU A 182 2.28 16.94 19.02
C LEU A 182 2.38 17.96 20.16
N ASN A 183 1.32 18.72 20.40
CA ASN A 183 1.33 19.83 21.36
C ASN A 183 1.12 19.34 22.81
N ASP A 184 0.13 18.47 23.04
CA ASP A 184 -0.22 18.01 24.39
C ASP A 184 -0.58 16.51 24.49
N GLY A 185 -0.45 15.76 23.39
CA GLY A 185 -0.74 14.32 23.36
C GLY A 185 -2.22 13.98 23.21
N GLN A 186 -3.10 14.96 22.96
CA GLN A 186 -4.52 14.71 22.72
C GLN A 186 -4.73 13.86 21.45
N LYS A 187 -5.44 12.74 21.61
CA LYS A 187 -5.80 11.84 20.51
C LYS A 187 -7.15 12.22 19.94
N MET A 188 -7.15 12.86 18.78
CA MET A 188 -8.36 13.13 18.01
C MET A 188 -8.73 11.93 17.12
N ALA A 189 -9.98 11.89 16.66
CA ALA A 189 -10.44 10.84 15.74
C ALA A 189 -9.63 10.85 14.44
N ALA A 190 -9.37 9.67 13.86
CA ALA A 190 -8.61 9.54 12.62
C ALA A 190 -9.30 10.27 11.45
N VAL A 191 -8.50 10.82 10.54
CA VAL A 191 -8.96 11.54 9.35
C VAL A 191 -8.39 10.85 8.12
N SER A 192 -9.27 10.30 7.29
CA SER A 192 -8.87 9.64 6.05
C SER A 192 -8.27 10.64 5.06
N ALA A 193 -7.15 10.25 4.43
CA ALA A 193 -6.60 10.99 3.30
C ALA A 193 -7.50 10.92 2.06
N VAL A 194 -8.44 9.97 2.00
CA VAL A 194 -9.37 9.77 0.88
C VAL A 194 -10.79 10.14 1.33
N VAL A 195 -11.50 10.94 0.52
CA VAL A 195 -12.89 11.29 0.79
C VAL A 195 -13.78 10.05 0.62
N ASP A 196 -14.51 9.63 1.67
CA ASP A 196 -15.34 8.40 1.69
C ASP A 196 -16.40 8.31 0.57
N LYS A 197 -16.72 9.44 -0.09
CA LYS A 197 -17.63 9.50 -1.26
C LYS A 197 -16.95 9.19 -2.61
N LEU A 198 -15.64 8.99 -2.66
CA LEU A 198 -14.89 8.61 -3.88
C LEU A 198 -15.27 7.22 -4.44
N ILE A 199 -16.05 6.42 -3.71
CA ILE A 199 -16.61 5.16 -4.25
C ILE A 199 -17.78 5.42 -5.23
N ALA A 200 -18.37 6.63 -5.25
CA ALA A 200 -19.66 6.86 -5.91
C ALA A 200 -19.65 7.57 -7.27
N GLN A 201 -18.53 8.11 -7.78
CA GLN A 201 -18.50 8.83 -9.07
C GLN A 201 -17.27 8.57 -9.96
N ASP A 202 -16.81 7.31 -10.01
CA ASP A 202 -15.97 6.85 -11.11
C ASP A 202 -16.36 5.46 -11.63
N GLU A 203 -17.65 5.22 -11.81
CA GLU A 203 -18.11 3.97 -12.43
C GLU A 203 -17.61 3.82 -13.88
N ASN A 204 -17.09 4.86 -14.55
CA ASN A 204 -16.75 4.81 -15.98
C ASN A 204 -15.30 5.26 -16.30
N SER A 205 -14.37 5.27 -15.34
CA SER A 205 -12.95 5.41 -15.65
C SER A 205 -12.05 4.71 -14.64
N PHE A 206 -10.80 4.48 -15.03
CA PHE A 206 -9.76 3.87 -14.20
C PHE A 206 -8.42 4.52 -14.50
N ILE A 207 -7.46 4.34 -13.60
CA ILE A 207 -6.11 4.90 -13.73
C ILE A 207 -5.13 3.81 -14.18
N ILE A 208 -4.19 4.16 -15.05
CA ILE A 208 -3.01 3.34 -15.33
C ILE A 208 -1.78 4.15 -14.90
N ARG A 209 -0.93 3.60 -14.04
CA ARG A 209 0.27 4.26 -13.50
C ARG A 209 1.53 3.52 -13.92
N TRP A 210 2.62 4.25 -14.15
CA TRP A 210 3.94 3.66 -14.38
C TRP A 210 5.01 4.51 -13.69
N GLY A 211 5.59 4.00 -12.61
CA GLY A 211 6.46 4.80 -11.75
C GLY A 211 5.69 5.61 -10.70
N THR A 212 6.40 6.49 -9.99
CA THR A 212 5.89 7.15 -8.77
C THR A 212 4.88 8.27 -9.06
N ASP A 213 5.06 9.02 -10.16
CA ASP A 213 4.25 10.20 -10.48
C ASP A 213 3.63 10.17 -11.90
N GLU A 214 3.90 9.13 -12.71
CA GLU A 214 3.39 9.07 -14.08
C GLU A 214 2.12 8.21 -14.16
N PHE A 215 1.05 8.79 -14.70
CA PHE A 215 -0.23 8.10 -14.86
C PHE A 215 -1.04 8.65 -16.02
N ILE A 216 -2.00 7.85 -16.48
CA ILE A 216 -3.11 8.26 -17.33
C ILE A 216 -4.43 7.85 -16.70
N ARG A 217 -5.45 8.67 -16.90
CA ARG A 217 -6.84 8.31 -16.60
C ARG A 217 -7.52 7.88 -17.90
N VAL A 218 -8.08 6.68 -17.91
CA VAL A 218 -8.75 6.10 -19.07
C VAL A 218 -10.25 6.06 -18.81
N THR A 219 -11.00 6.89 -19.53
CA THR A 219 -12.47 6.90 -19.48
C THR A 219 -13.06 5.87 -20.42
N MET A 220 -14.29 5.40 -20.16
CA MET A 220 -14.98 4.48 -21.06
C MET A 220 -15.23 5.08 -22.45
N ASP A 221 -15.43 6.39 -22.55
CA ASP A 221 -15.61 7.08 -23.84
C ASP A 221 -14.31 7.13 -24.64
N GLU A 222 -13.17 7.23 -23.96
CA GLU A 222 -11.88 7.08 -24.62
C GLU A 222 -11.60 5.62 -24.99
N LEU A 223 -11.84 4.69 -24.06
CA LEU A 223 -11.58 3.27 -24.20
C LEU A 223 -12.33 2.66 -25.41
N ARG A 224 -13.57 3.09 -25.63
CA ARG A 224 -14.40 2.66 -26.78
C ARG A 224 -13.86 3.11 -28.14
N LYS A 225 -12.91 4.05 -28.20
CA LYS A 225 -12.28 4.49 -29.44
C LYS A 225 -11.14 3.57 -29.88
N TYR A 226 -10.66 2.68 -29.00
CA TYR A 226 -9.60 1.73 -29.32
C TYR A 226 -10.15 0.53 -30.09
N PRO A 227 -9.36 -0.10 -30.98
CA PRO A 227 -9.74 -1.36 -31.61
C PRO A 227 -10.05 -2.42 -30.56
N THR A 228 -11.23 -3.05 -30.68
CA THR A 228 -11.65 -4.13 -29.78
C THR A 228 -11.27 -5.49 -30.33
N VAL A 229 -10.97 -6.42 -29.41
CA VAL A 229 -10.96 -7.84 -29.71
C VAL A 229 -12.27 -8.46 -29.20
N LYS A 230 -12.75 -9.48 -29.91
CA LYS A 230 -13.88 -10.31 -29.48
C LYS A 230 -13.41 -11.75 -29.42
N GLU A 231 -13.23 -12.29 -28.22
CA GLU A 231 -12.53 -13.55 -27.98
C GLU A 231 -13.38 -14.48 -27.12
N PRO A 232 -13.42 -15.80 -27.42
CA PRO A 232 -13.98 -16.77 -26.50
C PRO A 232 -13.06 -16.89 -25.28
N ALA A 233 -13.65 -16.94 -24.09
CA ALA A 233 -12.92 -17.12 -22.84
C ALA A 233 -13.69 -18.07 -21.92
N VAL A 234 -12.96 -18.83 -21.12
CA VAL A 234 -13.52 -19.78 -20.16
C VAL A 234 -13.15 -19.32 -18.76
N LEU A 235 -14.15 -18.86 -18.01
CA LEU A 235 -13.96 -18.53 -16.60
C LEU A 235 -13.96 -19.83 -15.79
N ILE A 236 -12.83 -20.13 -15.16
CA ILE A 236 -12.73 -21.23 -14.19
C ILE A 236 -12.83 -20.60 -12.80
N ASN A 237 -13.92 -20.86 -12.10
CA ASN A 237 -14.10 -20.38 -10.72
C ASN A 237 -13.28 -21.22 -9.72
N SER A 238 -13.19 -20.76 -8.47
CA SER A 238 -12.46 -21.45 -7.40
C SER A 238 -13.00 -22.85 -7.05
N LEU A 239 -14.20 -23.21 -7.52
CA LEU A 239 -14.80 -24.54 -7.37
C LEU A 239 -14.57 -25.43 -8.61
N GLY A 240 -13.78 -24.98 -9.59
CA GLY A 240 -13.48 -25.71 -10.82
C GLY A 240 -14.62 -25.73 -11.85
N THR A 241 -15.70 -24.99 -11.62
CA THR A 241 -16.79 -24.84 -12.60
C THR A 241 -16.31 -23.99 -13.77
N ARG A 242 -16.61 -24.42 -14.99
CA ARG A 242 -16.21 -23.74 -16.23
C ARG A 242 -17.40 -23.02 -16.83
N GLU A 243 -17.28 -21.72 -17.01
CA GLU A 243 -18.29 -20.89 -17.67
C GLU A 243 -17.72 -20.33 -18.97
N ASN A 244 -18.35 -20.68 -20.09
CA ASN A 244 -17.93 -20.18 -21.40
C ASN A 244 -18.60 -18.85 -21.68
N MET A 245 -17.84 -17.88 -22.16
CA MET A 245 -18.34 -16.56 -22.54
C MET A 245 -17.52 -16.00 -23.71
N VAL A 246 -18.11 -15.07 -24.45
CA VAL A 246 -17.40 -14.25 -25.43
C VAL A 246 -17.17 -12.89 -24.82
N VAL A 247 -15.92 -12.48 -24.69
CA VAL A 247 -15.53 -11.20 -24.10
C VAL A 247 -15.14 -10.22 -25.19
N GLU A 248 -15.47 -8.94 -24.97
CA GLU A 248 -15.19 -7.87 -25.92
C GLU A 248 -14.68 -6.62 -25.21
N GLY A 249 -13.57 -6.09 -25.74
CA GLY A 249 -12.90 -4.87 -25.28
C GLY A 249 -11.51 -4.70 -25.93
N PRO A 250 -10.85 -3.55 -25.76
CA PRO A 250 -9.50 -3.34 -26.29
C PRO A 250 -8.44 -4.09 -25.46
N LEU A 251 -7.30 -4.33 -26.08
CA LEU A 251 -6.12 -4.86 -25.39
C LEU A 251 -5.44 -3.76 -24.58
N LEU A 252 -5.03 -4.06 -23.35
CA LEU A 252 -4.26 -3.14 -22.51
C LEU A 252 -2.99 -2.65 -23.24
N SER A 253 -2.31 -3.53 -23.97
CA SER A 253 -1.12 -3.17 -24.76
C SER A 253 -1.38 -2.08 -25.80
N GLU A 254 -2.55 -2.10 -26.45
CA GLU A 254 -2.91 -1.10 -27.47
C GLU A 254 -3.31 0.24 -26.83
N VAL A 255 -3.95 0.18 -25.65
CA VAL A 255 -4.21 1.38 -24.84
C VAL A 255 -2.88 2.05 -24.47
N LEU A 256 -1.95 1.30 -23.88
CA LEU A 256 -0.64 1.79 -23.48
C LEU A 256 0.19 2.36 -24.65
N LYS A 257 0.19 1.66 -25.79
CA LYS A 257 0.97 2.04 -26.97
C LYS A 257 0.62 3.43 -27.50
N LYS A 258 -0.65 3.84 -27.42
CA LYS A 258 -1.08 5.19 -27.84
C LYS A 258 -0.48 6.30 -26.97
N HIS A 259 -0.13 5.98 -25.73
CA HIS A 259 0.55 6.87 -24.79
C HIS A 259 2.07 6.70 -24.81
N GLY A 260 2.63 5.99 -25.81
CA GLY A 260 4.07 5.79 -25.94
C GLY A 260 4.65 4.74 -25.01
N ILE A 261 3.80 3.95 -24.33
CA ILE A 261 4.21 2.96 -23.34
C ILE A 261 4.18 1.57 -23.97
N GLN A 262 5.28 0.83 -23.86
CA GLN A 262 5.37 -0.56 -24.30
C GLN A 262 5.26 -1.49 -23.09
N LEU A 263 4.20 -2.29 -23.04
CA LEU A 263 3.95 -3.23 -21.94
C LEU A 263 5.12 -4.22 -21.73
N SER A 264 5.85 -4.56 -22.79
CA SER A 264 7.01 -5.45 -22.74
C SER A 264 8.17 -4.94 -21.90
N ASP A 265 8.24 -3.62 -21.66
CA ASP A 265 9.32 -2.97 -20.91
C ASP A 265 9.16 -3.16 -19.39
N TYR A 266 7.99 -3.63 -18.95
CA TYR A 266 7.65 -3.84 -17.56
C TYR A 266 7.80 -5.31 -17.14
N LYS A 267 8.10 -5.52 -15.85
CA LYS A 267 8.26 -6.83 -15.20
C LYS A 267 6.95 -7.43 -14.70
N GLY A 268 5.88 -6.64 -14.67
CA GLY A 268 4.52 -7.10 -14.41
C GLY A 268 3.55 -5.95 -14.31
N ILE A 269 2.28 -6.28 -14.09
CA ILE A 269 1.22 -5.30 -13.82
C ILE A 269 0.40 -5.72 -12.60
N GLY A 270 0.01 -4.75 -11.78
CA GLY A 270 -0.93 -4.92 -10.68
C GLY A 270 -2.28 -4.35 -11.05
N VAL A 271 -3.35 -5.13 -10.94
CA VAL A 271 -4.71 -4.65 -11.24
C VAL A 271 -5.53 -4.63 -9.96
N THR A 272 -6.08 -3.47 -9.63
CA THR A 272 -6.89 -3.23 -8.43
C THR A 272 -8.33 -2.94 -8.82
N GLY A 273 -9.27 -3.61 -8.16
CA GLY A 273 -10.70 -3.31 -8.23
C GLY A 273 -11.13 -2.30 -7.17
N LEU A 274 -12.27 -1.63 -7.38
CA LEU A 274 -12.88 -0.71 -6.39
C LEU A 274 -13.22 -1.39 -5.06
N ASP A 275 -13.41 -2.71 -5.06
CA ASP A 275 -13.61 -3.49 -3.83
C ASP A 275 -12.31 -3.85 -3.10
N GLY A 276 -11.16 -3.39 -3.61
CA GLY A 276 -9.84 -3.69 -3.07
C GLY A 276 -9.32 -5.07 -3.45
N TYR A 277 -9.92 -5.75 -4.43
CA TYR A 277 -9.31 -6.95 -4.99
C TYR A 277 -8.06 -6.57 -5.79
N TYR A 278 -6.92 -7.18 -5.47
CA TYR A 278 -5.67 -6.99 -6.20
C TYR A 278 -5.23 -8.30 -6.89
N ALA A 279 -4.71 -8.17 -8.12
CA ALA A 279 -4.06 -9.25 -8.84
C ALA A 279 -2.76 -8.77 -9.50
N LEU A 280 -1.64 -9.41 -9.16
CA LEU A 280 -0.35 -9.20 -9.81
C LEU A 280 -0.19 -10.18 -10.97
N MET A 281 0.06 -9.67 -12.17
CA MET A 281 0.39 -10.43 -13.36
C MET A 281 1.88 -10.27 -13.68
N SER A 282 2.62 -11.37 -13.65
CA SER A 282 4.06 -11.37 -13.94
C SER A 282 4.36 -11.16 -15.42
N LYS A 283 5.59 -10.75 -15.75
CA LYS A 283 6.06 -10.66 -17.13
C LYS A 283 5.87 -11.97 -17.91
N GLU A 284 6.13 -13.12 -17.28
CA GLU A 284 5.95 -14.41 -17.95
C GLU A 284 4.50 -14.65 -18.40
N LEU A 285 3.53 -14.24 -17.56
CA LEU A 285 2.12 -14.31 -17.91
C LEU A 285 1.79 -13.30 -19.02
N LEU A 286 2.25 -12.07 -18.90
CA LEU A 286 1.99 -11.00 -19.88
C LEU A 286 2.62 -11.27 -21.27
N ASP A 287 3.77 -11.93 -21.32
CA ASP A 287 4.43 -12.31 -22.57
C ASP A 287 3.66 -13.44 -23.30
N LYS A 288 2.83 -14.23 -22.58
CA LYS A 288 2.05 -15.37 -23.12
C LYS A 288 0.57 -15.07 -23.31
N ARG A 289 0.01 -14.08 -22.62
CA ARG A 289 -1.43 -13.84 -22.54
C ARG A 289 -1.82 -12.45 -22.99
N LYS A 290 -3.01 -12.37 -23.59
CA LYS A 290 -3.68 -11.11 -23.87
C LYS A 290 -4.36 -10.61 -22.59
N VAL A 291 -4.23 -9.32 -22.30
CA VAL A 291 -4.97 -8.64 -21.23
C VAL A 291 -6.04 -7.77 -21.88
N ILE A 292 -7.29 -8.18 -21.74
CA ILE A 292 -8.45 -7.53 -22.38
C ILE A 292 -9.15 -6.65 -21.34
N MET A 293 -9.35 -5.37 -21.67
CA MET A 293 -10.14 -4.42 -20.88
C MET A 293 -11.61 -4.55 -21.26
N ALA A 294 -12.25 -5.65 -20.83
CA ALA A 294 -13.56 -6.04 -21.30
C ALA A 294 -14.68 -5.19 -20.69
N TYR A 295 -15.55 -4.68 -21.55
CA TYR A 295 -16.79 -3.98 -21.15
C TYR A 295 -18.05 -4.63 -21.74
N ARG A 296 -17.90 -5.69 -22.55
CA ARG A 296 -19.00 -6.51 -23.07
C ARG A 296 -18.71 -8.00 -22.90
N PHE A 297 -19.74 -8.75 -22.52
CA PHE A 297 -19.75 -10.20 -22.32
C PHE A 297 -20.99 -10.77 -23.00
N ASN A 298 -20.81 -11.75 -23.90
CA ASN A 298 -21.90 -12.36 -24.69
C ASN A 298 -22.78 -11.30 -25.39
N ASP A 299 -22.15 -10.30 -26.00
CA ASP A 299 -22.81 -9.17 -26.68
C ASP A 299 -23.64 -8.23 -25.78
N GLN A 300 -23.53 -8.38 -24.46
CA GLN A 300 -24.16 -7.49 -23.46
C GLN A 300 -23.11 -6.64 -22.77
N GLU A 301 -23.41 -5.37 -22.48
CA GLU A 301 -22.56 -4.54 -21.63
C GLU A 301 -22.48 -5.12 -20.22
N ILE A 302 -21.33 -4.94 -19.56
CA ILE A 302 -21.16 -5.33 -18.16
C ILE A 302 -22.19 -4.65 -17.25
N ALA A 303 -22.55 -5.34 -16.17
CA ALA A 303 -23.44 -4.80 -15.16
C ALA A 303 -22.88 -3.49 -14.58
N LYS A 304 -23.77 -2.56 -14.21
CA LYS A 304 -23.38 -1.25 -13.63
C LYS A 304 -22.40 -1.40 -12.45
N VAL A 305 -22.63 -2.42 -11.62
CA VAL A 305 -21.80 -2.76 -10.46
C VAL A 305 -20.41 -3.29 -10.81
N ASP A 306 -20.12 -3.59 -12.07
CA ASP A 306 -18.85 -4.14 -12.55
C ASP A 306 -18.03 -3.18 -13.39
N LYS A 307 -18.58 -2.00 -13.64
CA LYS A 307 -17.91 -0.94 -14.39
C LYS A 307 -16.74 -0.34 -13.59
N PRO A 308 -15.77 0.31 -14.25
CA PRO A 308 -15.71 0.69 -15.68
C PRO A 308 -15.48 -0.49 -16.63
N VAL A 309 -14.64 -1.43 -16.21
CA VAL A 309 -14.25 -2.61 -17.00
C VAL A 309 -14.01 -3.80 -16.10
N ARG A 310 -14.03 -4.99 -16.70
CA ARG A 310 -13.46 -6.21 -16.13
C ARG A 310 -12.21 -6.56 -16.92
N VAL A 311 -11.06 -6.63 -16.26
CA VAL A 311 -9.86 -7.21 -16.87
C VAL A 311 -10.12 -8.70 -17.09
N VAL A 312 -9.81 -9.18 -18.28
CA VAL A 312 -9.94 -10.59 -18.66
C VAL A 312 -8.62 -11.08 -19.22
N VAL A 313 -8.14 -12.20 -18.70
CA VAL A 313 -6.94 -12.89 -19.16
C VAL A 313 -7.35 -14.28 -19.64
N PRO A 314 -7.64 -14.46 -20.94
CA PRO A 314 -8.06 -15.76 -21.47
C PRO A 314 -7.04 -16.85 -21.13
N GLU A 315 -7.52 -18.09 -20.96
CA GLU A 315 -6.74 -19.28 -20.58
C GLU A 315 -6.16 -19.30 -19.16
N GLU A 316 -6.31 -18.20 -18.40
CA GLU A 316 -5.87 -18.13 -17.00
C GLU A 316 -7.04 -18.28 -16.01
N LEU A 317 -6.71 -18.60 -14.76
CA LEU A 317 -7.68 -18.70 -13.67
C LEU A 317 -8.41 -17.37 -13.45
N GLY A 318 -9.66 -17.45 -12.96
CA GLY A 318 -10.49 -16.29 -12.67
C GLY A 318 -9.91 -15.31 -11.64
N VAL A 319 -8.83 -15.67 -10.95
CA VAL A 319 -8.11 -14.79 -10.02
C VAL A 319 -7.47 -13.59 -10.71
N TYR A 320 -7.12 -13.71 -12.00
CA TYR A 320 -6.59 -12.57 -12.76
C TYR A 320 -7.70 -11.72 -13.41
N TRP A 321 -8.97 -12.12 -13.26
CA TRP A 321 -10.10 -11.48 -13.94
C TRP A 321 -10.78 -10.43 -13.06
N VAL A 322 -10.05 -9.34 -12.79
CA VAL A 322 -10.45 -8.28 -11.85
C VAL A 322 -11.65 -7.49 -12.37
N ARG A 323 -12.69 -7.35 -11.53
CA ARG A 323 -13.90 -6.56 -11.79
C ARG A 323 -13.74 -5.15 -11.22
N MET A 324 -14.56 -4.20 -11.69
CA MET A 324 -14.59 -2.83 -11.16
C MET A 324 -13.20 -2.20 -11.14
N VAL A 325 -12.43 -2.39 -12.22
CA VAL A 325 -11.02 -1.97 -12.22
C VAL A 325 -10.94 -0.48 -11.91
N SER A 326 -10.21 -0.14 -10.86
CA SER A 326 -9.96 1.23 -10.43
C SER A 326 -8.56 1.68 -10.83
N ASN A 327 -7.58 0.78 -10.77
CA ASN A 327 -6.19 1.09 -11.03
C ASN A 327 -5.44 -0.08 -11.69
N ILE A 328 -4.49 0.24 -12.57
CA ILE A 328 -3.50 -0.66 -13.15
C ILE A 328 -2.10 -0.07 -12.93
N ASP A 329 -1.27 -0.72 -12.13
CA ASP A 329 0.12 -0.32 -11.89
C ASP A 329 1.07 -1.10 -12.80
N LEU A 330 1.94 -0.42 -13.54
CA LEU A 330 3.01 -1.05 -14.32
C LEU A 330 4.31 -1.06 -13.52
N TYR A 331 4.86 -2.24 -13.29
CA TYR A 331 6.05 -2.43 -12.47
C TYR A 331 7.31 -2.54 -13.34
N THR A 332 8.20 -1.56 -13.27
CA THR A 332 9.53 -1.63 -13.91
C THR A 332 10.44 -2.63 -13.20
N ASP A 333 10.21 -2.84 -11.92
CA ASP A 333 10.81 -3.88 -11.10
C ASP A 333 9.77 -4.45 -10.14
N ILE A 334 9.86 -5.75 -9.87
CA ILE A 334 9.04 -6.43 -8.87
C ILE A 334 10.02 -6.79 -7.75
N PRO A 335 9.87 -6.22 -6.54
CA PRO A 335 10.81 -6.47 -5.45
C PRO A 335 11.03 -7.96 -5.26
N ALA A 336 12.28 -8.39 -5.50
CA ALA A 336 12.64 -9.79 -5.39
C ALA A 336 12.44 -10.26 -3.94
N LYS A 337 11.83 -11.43 -3.78
CA LYS A 337 11.77 -12.10 -2.49
C LYS A 337 13.12 -12.73 -2.18
N ASN A 338 13.70 -12.34 -1.07
CA ASN A 338 14.89 -12.96 -0.50
C ASN A 338 14.64 -13.17 0.98
N ILE A 339 13.95 -14.26 1.29
CA ILE A 339 13.54 -14.58 2.67
C ILE A 339 14.78 -14.90 3.50
N LYS A 340 14.97 -14.12 4.56
CA LYS A 340 16.06 -14.21 5.53
C LYS A 340 15.58 -14.64 6.91
N SER A 341 14.32 -14.35 7.25
CA SER A 341 13.75 -14.72 8.55
C SER A 341 12.44 -15.47 8.35
N VAL A 342 12.29 -16.59 9.06
CA VAL A 342 11.09 -17.42 9.05
C VAL A 342 10.55 -17.53 10.48
N LYS A 343 9.36 -17.00 10.72
CA LYS A 343 8.73 -16.91 12.03
C LYS A 343 7.58 -17.91 12.16
N ILE A 344 7.33 -18.39 13.38
CA ILE A 344 6.19 -19.27 13.69
C ILE A 344 5.02 -18.41 14.15
N PHE A 345 3.86 -18.54 13.51
CA PHE A 345 2.72 -17.64 13.73
C PHE A 345 2.26 -17.57 15.19
N ASP A 346 2.05 -18.70 15.85
CA ASP A 346 1.50 -18.75 17.21
C ASP A 346 2.37 -17.97 18.21
N PRO A 347 3.66 -18.29 18.44
CA PRO A 347 4.49 -17.55 19.38
C PRO A 347 4.69 -16.09 18.99
N LEU A 348 4.67 -15.74 17.70
CA LEU A 348 4.79 -14.36 17.21
C LEU A 348 3.61 -13.47 17.63
N THR A 349 2.42 -14.06 17.80
CA THR A 349 1.16 -13.34 17.97
C THR A 349 0.50 -13.49 19.35
N ARG A 350 1.09 -14.24 20.28
CA ARG A 350 0.54 -14.47 21.64
C ARG A 350 0.27 -13.21 22.46
N ASP A 351 1.03 -12.15 22.21
CA ASP A 351 0.90 -10.84 22.85
C ASP A 351 -0.05 -9.88 22.09
N ILE A 352 -0.61 -10.32 20.96
CA ILE A 352 -1.60 -9.54 20.22
C ILE A 352 -3.00 -9.99 20.63
N GLU A 353 -3.75 -9.09 21.27
CA GLU A 353 -5.15 -9.35 21.61
C GLU A 353 -5.98 -9.64 20.34
N PRO A 354 -6.62 -10.82 20.22
CA PRO A 354 -7.42 -11.15 19.05
C PRO A 354 -8.66 -10.29 18.91
N TYR A 355 -8.92 -9.83 17.69
CA TYR A 355 -10.19 -9.21 17.32
C TYR A 355 -11.23 -10.28 17.02
N MET A 356 -12.44 -10.15 17.58
CA MET A 356 -13.56 -11.04 17.25
C MET A 356 -14.26 -10.53 15.99
N TYR A 357 -13.95 -11.14 14.86
CA TYR A 357 -14.48 -10.75 13.56
C TYR A 357 -15.75 -11.55 13.24
N GLU A 358 -16.82 -10.85 12.86
CA GLU A 358 -18.05 -11.50 12.40
C GLU A 358 -17.98 -11.78 10.90
N TYR A 359 -17.94 -13.06 10.52
CA TYR A 359 -17.89 -13.53 9.15
C TYR A 359 -19.05 -14.49 8.91
N TYR A 360 -20.04 -14.04 8.12
CA TYR A 360 -21.24 -14.82 7.77
C TYR A 360 -21.94 -15.47 8.97
N GLY A 361 -22.09 -14.72 10.07
CA GLY A 361 -22.78 -15.17 11.29
C GLY A 361 -21.90 -15.99 12.26
N SER A 362 -20.66 -16.32 11.88
CA SER A 362 -19.65 -16.85 12.81
C SER A 362 -18.83 -15.70 13.39
N LYS A 363 -18.56 -15.73 14.71
CA LYS A 363 -17.62 -14.81 15.35
C LYS A 363 -16.31 -15.54 15.63
N ASP A 364 -15.31 -15.25 14.80
CA ASP A 364 -14.03 -15.93 14.81
C ASP A 364 -12.91 -15.00 15.29
N LYS A 365 -11.91 -15.58 15.97
CA LYS A 365 -10.72 -14.87 16.39
C LYS A 365 -9.88 -14.51 15.17
N ALA A 366 -9.41 -13.26 15.11
CA ALA A 366 -8.56 -12.77 14.05
C ALA A 366 -7.45 -11.87 14.60
N ILE A 367 -6.27 -11.92 14.00
CA ILE A 367 -5.11 -11.10 14.34
C ILE A 367 -4.91 -10.07 13.22
N GLU A 368 -4.77 -8.80 13.57
CA GLU A 368 -4.52 -7.74 12.61
C GLU A 368 -3.10 -7.85 12.03
N VAL A 369 -3.00 -7.92 10.69
CA VAL A 369 -1.72 -8.10 9.99
C VAL A 369 -0.77 -6.93 10.26
N GLY A 370 -1.27 -5.70 10.35
CA GLY A 370 -0.47 -4.52 10.72
C GLY A 370 0.32 -4.70 12.02
N LYS A 371 -0.30 -5.31 13.04
CA LYS A 371 0.36 -5.58 14.33
C LYS A 371 1.44 -6.66 14.23
N ILE A 372 1.29 -7.60 13.31
CA ILE A 372 2.31 -8.61 13.03
C ILE A 372 3.48 -7.97 12.27
N LEU A 373 3.19 -7.18 11.23
CA LEU A 373 4.20 -6.51 10.42
C LEU A 373 5.02 -5.49 11.21
N ALA A 374 4.44 -4.86 12.23
CA ALA A 374 5.14 -3.96 13.15
C ALA A 374 6.25 -4.66 13.97
N LYS A 375 6.27 -5.99 14.01
CA LYS A 375 7.31 -6.80 14.67
C LYS A 375 8.47 -7.16 13.75
N PHE A 376 8.41 -6.78 12.46
CA PHE A 376 9.49 -7.05 11.51
C PHE A 376 10.44 -5.86 11.47
N ASP A 377 11.74 -6.13 11.36
CA ASP A 377 12.77 -5.08 11.30
C ASP A 377 12.57 -4.13 10.13
N TYR A 378 12.10 -4.68 9.00
CA TYR A 378 11.83 -3.91 7.80
C TYR A 378 10.70 -4.55 6.99
N VAL A 379 9.82 -3.69 6.47
CA VAL A 379 8.77 -4.08 5.53
C VAL A 379 8.85 -3.13 4.34
N ASN A 380 9.23 -3.65 3.18
CA ASN A 380 9.28 -2.86 1.96
C ASN A 380 7.87 -2.36 1.60
N PRO A 381 7.60 -1.05 1.60
CA PRO A 381 6.27 -0.51 1.27
C PRO A 381 5.86 -0.79 -0.19
N GLU A 382 6.83 -0.91 -1.10
CA GLU A 382 6.64 -1.28 -2.51
C GLU A 382 6.58 -2.81 -2.71
N GLY A 383 6.79 -3.57 -1.64
CA GLY A 383 6.76 -5.03 -1.67
C GLY A 383 5.35 -5.61 -1.68
N PHE A 384 5.30 -6.95 -1.73
CA PHE A 384 4.06 -7.71 -1.71
C PHE A 384 3.92 -8.52 -0.42
N PHE A 385 2.71 -8.56 0.09
CA PHE A 385 2.25 -9.53 1.08
C PHE A 385 1.72 -10.75 0.34
N THR A 386 2.52 -11.80 0.27
CA THR A 386 2.19 -13.02 -0.48
C THR A 386 1.66 -14.07 0.49
N MET A 387 0.49 -14.59 0.21
CA MET A 387 -0.16 -15.67 0.95
C MET A 387 -0.13 -16.94 0.13
N VAL A 388 0.19 -18.05 0.78
CA VAL A 388 0.21 -19.38 0.15
C VAL A 388 -0.62 -20.33 1.00
N SER A 389 -1.62 -20.96 0.39
CA SER A 389 -2.45 -21.99 1.01
C SER A 389 -1.83 -23.38 0.88
N SER A 390 -2.31 -24.31 1.71
CA SER A 390 -1.90 -25.72 1.65
C SER A 390 -2.31 -26.45 0.38
N ASP A 391 -3.22 -25.89 -0.43
CA ASP A 391 -3.56 -26.37 -1.79
C ASP A 391 -2.74 -25.70 -2.90
N SER A 392 -1.68 -24.97 -2.55
CA SER A 392 -0.75 -24.28 -3.46
C SER A 392 -1.33 -23.06 -4.19
N LEU A 393 -2.50 -22.55 -3.81
CA LEU A 393 -2.95 -21.23 -4.26
C LEU A 393 -2.00 -20.16 -3.69
N VAL A 394 -1.45 -19.35 -4.58
CA VAL A 394 -0.64 -18.18 -4.26
C VAL A 394 -1.46 -16.93 -4.56
N LYS A 395 -1.46 -15.97 -3.63
CA LYS A 395 -2.09 -14.67 -3.83
C LYS A 395 -1.21 -13.57 -3.26
N ASP A 396 -0.98 -12.54 -4.05
CA ASP A 396 -0.29 -11.33 -3.64
C ASP A 396 -1.31 -10.24 -3.25
N GLU A 397 -0.92 -9.44 -2.27
CA GLU A 397 -1.55 -8.16 -1.92
C GLU A 397 -0.44 -7.10 -1.83
N VAL A 398 -0.75 -5.84 -2.10
CA VAL A 398 0.22 -4.76 -1.86
C VAL A 398 0.35 -4.50 -0.35
N ILE A 399 1.57 -4.23 0.12
CA ILE A 399 1.85 -4.07 1.55
C ILE A 399 0.98 -2.98 2.19
N ASN A 400 0.75 -1.88 1.49
CA ASN A 400 -0.06 -0.77 2.00
C ASN A 400 -1.52 -1.18 2.30
N MET A 401 -2.07 -2.17 1.60
CA MET A 401 -3.44 -2.62 1.82
C MET A 401 -3.59 -3.54 3.03
N VAL A 402 -2.53 -4.26 3.41
CA VAL A 402 -2.58 -5.22 4.52
C VAL A 402 -2.18 -4.61 5.86
N ARG A 403 -1.70 -3.37 5.87
CA ARG A 403 -1.23 -2.68 7.09
C ARG A 403 -2.34 -2.27 8.04
N GLN A 404 -3.56 -2.03 7.54
CA GLN A 404 -4.69 -1.59 8.37
C GLN A 404 -5.95 -2.34 8.01
N ARG A 405 -6.75 -2.70 9.03
CA ARG A 405 -8.06 -3.35 8.84
C ARG A 405 -8.01 -4.63 7.99
N TYR A 406 -6.86 -5.29 7.99
CA TYR A 406 -6.62 -6.55 7.33
C TYR A 406 -6.19 -7.55 8.38
N TYR A 407 -6.83 -8.71 8.42
CA TYR A 407 -6.65 -9.66 9.51
C TYR A 407 -6.40 -11.06 8.99
N ILE A 408 -5.70 -11.86 9.79
CA ILE A 408 -5.69 -13.31 9.67
C ILE A 408 -6.67 -13.87 10.68
N LYS A 409 -7.76 -14.45 10.20
CA LYS A 409 -8.66 -15.31 10.98
C LYS A 409 -7.93 -16.59 11.36
N ILE A 410 -7.92 -16.93 12.65
CA ILE A 410 -7.17 -18.05 13.23
C ILE A 410 -8.06 -19.14 13.84
N SER A 411 -9.37 -18.91 13.97
CA SER A 411 -10.35 -19.91 14.39
C SER A 411 -11.47 -20.06 13.38
N GLY A 412 -12.28 -21.11 13.49
CA GLY A 412 -13.45 -21.33 12.64
C GLY A 412 -13.12 -21.90 11.25
N GLU A 413 -14.15 -22.05 10.42
CA GLU A 413 -14.00 -22.71 9.12
C GLU A 413 -13.06 -21.91 8.19
N GLY A 414 -12.18 -22.64 7.50
CA GLY A 414 -11.22 -22.11 6.53
C GLY A 414 -9.97 -21.48 7.13
N ALA A 415 -9.88 -21.34 8.46
CA ALA A 415 -8.69 -20.78 9.11
C ALA A 415 -7.45 -21.69 8.92
N PRO A 416 -6.23 -21.11 8.82
CA PRO A 416 -5.95 -19.68 8.80
C PRO A 416 -6.37 -19.02 7.47
N MET A 417 -6.96 -17.83 7.54
CA MET A 417 -7.55 -17.16 6.37
C MET A 417 -7.44 -15.63 6.46
N ASN A 418 -7.07 -14.96 5.38
CA ASN A 418 -7.13 -13.49 5.32
C ASN A 418 -8.58 -13.00 5.27
N ILE A 419 -8.88 -11.93 5.99
CA ILE A 419 -10.18 -11.25 5.98
C ILE A 419 -9.99 -9.73 6.10
N ALA A 420 -10.90 -8.98 5.51
CA ALA A 420 -10.96 -7.53 5.65
C ALA A 420 -12.42 -7.05 5.50
N PRO A 421 -12.82 -5.90 6.08
CA PRO A 421 -14.19 -5.39 6.03
C PRO A 421 -14.78 -5.24 4.64
N ASN A 422 -13.95 -4.97 3.64
CA ASN A 422 -14.34 -4.80 2.24
C ASN A 422 -14.36 -6.10 1.43
N PHE A 423 -13.93 -7.23 2.02
CA PHE A 423 -13.82 -8.49 1.29
C PHE A 423 -15.18 -9.12 1.03
N LYS A 424 -15.39 -9.51 -0.23
CA LYS A 424 -16.48 -10.39 -0.66
C LYS A 424 -16.08 -11.85 -0.51
N LEU A 425 -17.09 -12.74 -0.46
CA LEU A 425 -16.88 -14.18 -0.46
C LEU A 425 -15.99 -14.60 -1.64
N GLY A 426 -14.94 -15.38 -1.37
CA GLY A 426 -14.01 -15.88 -2.39
C GLY A 426 -12.78 -15.01 -2.62
N MET A 427 -12.67 -13.85 -1.97
CA MET A 427 -11.43 -13.04 -1.97
C MET A 427 -10.35 -13.57 -1.01
N ASN A 428 -10.67 -14.65 -0.30
CA ASN A 428 -9.88 -15.20 0.79
C ASN A 428 -9.02 -16.40 0.35
N VAL A 429 -7.78 -16.45 0.82
CA VAL A 429 -6.88 -17.60 0.84
C VAL A 429 -7.16 -18.37 2.12
N LYS A 430 -7.82 -19.53 1.99
CA LYS A 430 -8.14 -20.43 3.10
C LYS A 430 -6.98 -21.39 3.37
N TYR A 431 -6.93 -21.94 4.57
CA TYR A 431 -5.95 -22.96 4.95
C TYR A 431 -4.52 -22.52 4.64
N MET A 432 -4.21 -21.26 4.98
CA MET A 432 -2.93 -20.63 4.69
C MET A 432 -1.79 -21.41 5.34
N ALA A 433 -0.82 -21.85 4.55
CA ALA A 433 0.40 -22.51 5.02
C ALA A 433 1.44 -21.50 5.48
N TYR A 434 1.57 -20.37 4.77
CA TYR A 434 2.39 -19.25 5.20
C TYR A 434 1.97 -17.95 4.49
N PHE A 435 2.40 -16.82 5.05
CA PHE A 435 2.51 -15.56 4.31
C PHE A 435 3.93 -15.03 4.35
N SER A 436 4.28 -14.13 3.44
CA SER A 436 5.63 -13.54 3.36
C SER A 436 5.64 -12.13 2.83
N THR A 437 6.64 -11.35 3.25
CA THR A 437 7.03 -10.05 2.67
C THR A 437 8.21 -10.27 1.70
N THR A 438 9.09 -9.27 1.54
CA THR A 438 10.33 -9.39 0.78
C THR A 438 11.42 -10.19 1.50
N THR A 439 11.47 -10.11 2.83
CA THR A 439 12.56 -10.65 3.67
C THR A 439 12.08 -11.61 4.75
N ASP A 440 10.80 -11.60 5.07
CA ASP A 440 10.24 -12.34 6.18
C ASP A 440 9.13 -13.27 5.71
N ALA A 441 9.06 -14.46 6.29
CA ALA A 441 7.94 -15.38 6.14
C ALA A 441 7.39 -15.75 7.51
N VAL A 442 6.09 -15.98 7.60
CA VAL A 442 5.41 -16.48 8.80
C VAL A 442 4.65 -17.73 8.42
N ILE A 443 4.98 -18.85 9.07
CA ILE A 443 4.37 -20.14 8.77
C ILE A 443 3.26 -20.48 9.77
N PHE A 444 2.23 -21.16 9.27
CA PHE A 444 1.20 -21.85 10.04
C PHE A 444 1.52 -23.34 10.05
N PRO A 445 2.11 -23.87 11.14
CA PRO A 445 2.72 -25.21 11.11
C PRO A 445 1.78 -26.35 10.69
N THR A 446 0.51 -26.28 11.11
CA THR A 446 -0.52 -27.30 10.80
C THR A 446 -0.85 -27.37 9.31
N GLU A 447 -0.77 -26.24 8.60
CA GLU A 447 -1.02 -26.16 7.16
C GLU A 447 0.29 -26.35 6.37
N MET A 448 1.40 -25.83 6.87
CA MET A 448 2.73 -25.99 6.27
C MET A 448 3.15 -27.47 6.16
N GLN A 449 2.83 -28.29 7.17
CA GLN A 449 3.13 -29.73 7.12
C GLN A 449 2.41 -30.47 5.98
N LYS A 450 1.29 -29.94 5.47
CA LYS A 450 0.57 -30.53 4.32
C LYS A 450 1.35 -30.30 3.02
N ILE A 451 2.11 -29.21 2.94
CA ILE A 451 3.00 -28.91 1.80
C ILE A 451 4.32 -29.68 1.92
N THR A 452 4.98 -29.63 3.09
CA THR A 452 6.32 -30.22 3.25
C THR A 452 6.29 -31.75 3.44
N GLY A 453 5.15 -32.28 3.89
CA GLY A 453 5.05 -33.60 4.49
C GLY A 453 5.78 -33.68 5.83
N LEU A 454 5.74 -34.88 6.43
CA LEU A 454 6.48 -35.20 7.65
C LEU A 454 7.67 -36.12 7.33
N SER A 455 8.75 -35.94 8.08
CA SER A 455 9.95 -36.76 8.05
C SER A 455 10.21 -37.34 9.45
N GLU A 456 10.87 -38.49 9.50
CA GLU A 456 11.22 -39.18 10.75
C GLU A 456 12.65 -38.82 11.18
N LEU A 457 12.80 -38.50 12.47
CA LEU A 457 14.10 -38.39 13.13
C LEU A 457 14.04 -39.20 14.43
N GLY A 458 14.61 -40.41 14.41
CA GLY A 458 14.43 -41.38 15.49
C GLY A 458 12.96 -41.79 15.61
N ALA A 459 12.38 -41.64 16.81
CA ALA A 459 10.97 -41.94 17.08
C ALA A 459 10.02 -40.75 16.83
N GLN A 460 10.55 -39.58 16.47
CA GLN A 460 9.77 -38.35 16.31
C GLN A 460 9.45 -38.08 14.85
N LYS A 461 8.30 -37.47 14.59
CA LYS A 461 7.86 -37.03 13.25
C LYS A 461 7.68 -35.52 13.25
N GLY A 462 8.22 -34.86 12.22
CA GLY A 462 8.13 -33.41 12.09
C GLY A 462 8.40 -32.95 10.67
N MET A 463 8.19 -31.66 10.39
CA MET A 463 8.54 -31.06 9.11
C MET A 463 10.06 -30.96 9.00
N LEU A 464 10.65 -31.39 7.90
CA LEU A 464 12.10 -31.23 7.68
C LEU A 464 12.41 -29.73 7.55
N LEU A 465 13.35 -29.21 8.35
CA LEU A 465 13.68 -27.79 8.35
C LEU A 465 14.06 -27.29 6.96
N GLU A 466 14.85 -28.09 6.23
CA GLU A 466 15.22 -27.82 4.84
C GLU A 466 14.00 -27.55 3.94
N LYS A 467 13.00 -28.44 3.97
CA LYS A 467 11.77 -28.30 3.17
C LYS A 467 10.93 -27.11 3.58
N VAL A 468 10.94 -26.74 4.86
CA VAL A 468 10.24 -25.55 5.35
C VAL A 468 10.89 -24.29 4.76
N LEU A 469 12.23 -24.19 4.83
CA LEU A 469 12.98 -23.05 4.28
C LEU A 469 12.82 -22.95 2.75
N GLU A 470 12.93 -24.06 2.03
CA GLU A 470 12.67 -24.11 0.58
C GLU A 470 11.23 -23.73 0.26
N GLY A 471 10.25 -24.25 1.03
CA GLY A 471 8.83 -24.04 0.79
C GLY A 471 8.38 -22.59 0.97
N VAL A 472 9.02 -21.82 1.85
CA VAL A 472 8.76 -20.38 2.02
C VAL A 472 9.59 -19.48 1.09
N GLY A 473 10.50 -20.06 0.30
CA GLY A 473 11.28 -19.32 -0.70
C GLY A 473 12.64 -18.80 -0.23
N VAL A 474 13.29 -19.45 0.75
CA VAL A 474 14.70 -19.18 1.06
C VAL A 474 15.57 -19.66 -0.10
N ILE A 475 16.36 -18.76 -0.68
CA ILE A 475 17.24 -19.07 -1.82
C ILE A 475 18.47 -19.84 -1.31
N THR A 476 18.79 -20.97 -1.95
CA THR A 476 19.97 -21.83 -1.71
C THR A 476 20.28 -22.10 -0.21
N PRO A 477 19.32 -22.63 0.58
CA PRO A 477 19.49 -22.75 2.04
C PRO A 477 20.68 -23.65 2.44
N ARG A 478 21.10 -24.60 1.61
CA ARG A 478 22.29 -25.44 1.88
C ARG A 478 23.61 -24.68 1.92
N GLU A 479 23.67 -23.50 1.32
CA GLU A 479 24.87 -22.66 1.24
C GLU A 479 24.96 -21.66 2.40
N LYS A 480 23.94 -21.62 3.28
CA LYS A 480 23.76 -20.60 4.31
C LYS A 480 24.00 -21.15 5.72
N GLN A 481 23.97 -20.26 6.71
CA GLN A 481 23.94 -20.60 8.12
C GLN A 481 22.65 -20.05 8.73
N PHE A 482 22.08 -20.77 9.70
CA PHE A 482 20.84 -20.37 10.34
C PHE A 482 20.97 -20.39 11.86
N GLU A 483 20.30 -19.44 12.50
CA GLU A 483 20.06 -19.43 13.94
C GLU A 483 18.58 -19.65 14.21
N LEU A 484 18.28 -20.68 15.00
CA LEU A 484 16.94 -20.97 15.49
C LEU A 484 16.81 -20.36 16.88
N VAL A 485 15.80 -19.53 17.11
CA VAL A 485 15.57 -18.82 18.38
C VAL A 485 14.21 -19.17 18.94
N ASN A 486 14.13 -19.50 20.24
CA ASN A 486 12.85 -19.71 20.92
C ASN A 486 12.35 -18.46 21.66
N THR A 487 11.12 -18.52 22.16
CA THR A 487 10.50 -17.44 22.94
C THR A 487 11.23 -17.07 24.24
N ALA A 488 12.13 -17.93 24.73
CA ALA A 488 12.96 -17.69 25.91
C ALA A 488 14.33 -17.05 25.56
N GLY A 489 14.60 -16.78 24.28
CA GLY A 489 15.87 -16.23 23.80
C GLY A 489 17.01 -17.25 23.73
N GLN A 490 16.74 -18.54 23.88
CA GLN A 490 17.71 -19.60 23.65
C GLN A 490 17.85 -19.85 22.16
N SER A 491 19.06 -20.14 21.68
CA SER A 491 19.29 -20.40 20.27
C SER A 491 20.14 -21.63 19.95
N ILE A 492 19.97 -22.14 18.73
CA ILE A 492 20.80 -23.19 18.13
C ILE A 492 21.21 -22.74 16.73
N GLN A 493 22.52 -22.75 16.45
CA GLN A 493 23.03 -22.53 15.11
C GLN A 493 23.12 -23.84 14.33
N ILE A 494 22.69 -23.79 13.06
CA ILE A 494 22.64 -24.93 12.14
C ILE A 494 23.23 -24.51 10.80
N SER A 495 24.20 -25.27 10.29
CA SER A 495 24.73 -25.08 8.94
C SER A 495 23.70 -25.57 7.91
N GLY A 496 23.64 -24.92 6.75
CA GLY A 496 22.83 -25.32 5.60
C GLY A 496 22.99 -26.80 5.21
N GLN A 497 24.20 -27.36 5.38
CA GLN A 497 24.48 -28.76 5.10
C GLN A 497 23.82 -29.73 6.10
N ASP A 498 23.49 -29.25 7.30
CA ASP A 498 22.90 -30.00 8.39
C ASP A 498 21.38 -29.81 8.52
N LEU A 499 20.74 -29.04 7.63
CA LEU A 499 19.29 -28.80 7.65
C LEU A 499 18.48 -30.10 7.56
N SER A 500 18.98 -31.09 6.82
CA SER A 500 18.38 -32.43 6.70
C SER A 500 18.41 -33.24 8.00
N LYS A 501 19.15 -32.79 9.02
CA LYS A 501 19.24 -33.42 10.35
C LYS A 501 18.36 -32.71 11.38
N CYS A 502 17.56 -31.73 10.96
CA CYS A 502 16.65 -30.99 11.83
C CYS A 502 15.20 -31.15 11.40
N ILE A 503 14.34 -31.53 12.35
CA ILE A 503 12.88 -31.57 12.15
C ILE A 503 12.19 -30.60 13.12
N LEU A 504 11.10 -29.99 12.65
CA LEU A 504 10.19 -29.16 13.43
C LEU A 504 8.97 -29.99 13.82
N VAL A 505 8.86 -30.31 15.10
CA VAL A 505 7.77 -31.12 15.67
C VAL A 505 6.69 -30.21 16.21
N ASN A 506 5.45 -30.40 15.74
CA ASN A 506 4.29 -29.66 16.22
C ASN A 506 3.64 -30.37 17.41
N GLN A 507 3.65 -29.73 18.59
CA GLN A 507 3.08 -30.25 19.83
C GLN A 507 2.09 -29.25 20.41
N HIS A 508 0.83 -29.30 19.97
CA HIS A 508 -0.27 -28.47 20.50
C HIS A 508 0.09 -26.96 20.52
N GLU A 509 0.34 -26.35 19.36
CA GLU A 509 0.66 -24.91 19.20
C GLU A 509 2.05 -24.48 19.71
N LYS A 510 2.89 -25.45 20.05
CA LYS A 510 4.33 -25.24 20.30
C LYS A 510 5.14 -26.03 19.30
N ILE A 511 6.00 -25.33 18.57
CA ILE A 511 6.95 -25.95 17.66
C ILE A 511 8.25 -26.21 18.38
N THR A 512 8.71 -27.46 18.35
CA THR A 512 9.98 -27.87 18.90
C THR A 512 10.92 -28.24 17.77
N ALA A 513 12.07 -27.57 17.68
CA ALA A 513 13.13 -27.98 16.78
C ALA A 513 13.95 -29.11 17.42
N LEU A 514 14.06 -30.24 16.72
CA LEU A 514 14.92 -31.36 17.09
C LEU A 514 16.05 -31.44 16.08
N TYR A 515 17.29 -31.28 16.54
CA TYR A 515 18.47 -31.27 15.69
C TYR A 515 19.45 -32.37 16.11
N GLN A 516 19.76 -33.29 15.20
CA GLN A 516 20.76 -34.34 15.41
C GLN A 516 22.16 -33.84 15.03
N GLY A 517 22.84 -33.21 15.99
CA GLY A 517 24.22 -32.72 15.84
C GLY A 517 25.28 -33.73 16.26
N ALA A 518 26.56 -33.36 16.10
CA ALA A 518 27.70 -34.19 16.49
C ALA A 518 27.75 -34.52 18.00
N GLY A 519 27.19 -33.64 18.84
CA GLY A 519 27.09 -33.83 20.30
C GLY A 519 25.83 -34.56 20.77
N GLY A 520 25.06 -35.15 19.86
CA GLY A 520 23.78 -35.79 20.15
C GLY A 520 22.57 -34.94 19.76
N LEU A 521 21.39 -35.39 20.20
CA LEU A 521 20.11 -34.73 19.91
C LEU A 521 19.99 -33.45 20.74
N LYS A 522 19.88 -32.31 20.07
CA LYS A 522 19.53 -31.02 20.68
C LYS A 522 18.05 -30.74 20.47
N GLN A 523 17.43 -30.15 21.49
CA GLN A 523 16.02 -29.77 21.46
C GLN A 523 15.89 -28.29 21.79
N LEU A 524 15.13 -27.57 20.97
CA LEU A 524 14.73 -26.18 21.22
C LEU A 524 13.22 -26.11 21.18
N ALA A 525 12.60 -26.07 22.36
CA ALA A 525 11.15 -25.99 22.50
C ALA A 525 10.66 -24.55 22.31
N ASP A 526 9.43 -24.42 21.81
CA ASP A 526 8.73 -23.14 21.60
C ASP A 526 9.47 -22.19 20.65
N LEU A 527 9.89 -22.73 19.51
CA LEU A 527 10.57 -22.01 18.43
C LEU A 527 9.76 -20.80 17.98
N LEU A 528 10.38 -19.62 18.01
CA LEU A 528 9.81 -18.36 17.57
C LEU A 528 10.19 -18.08 16.12
N GLU A 529 11.49 -18.19 15.79
CA GLU A 529 12.01 -17.80 14.49
C GLU A 529 13.28 -18.55 14.08
N ILE A 530 13.54 -18.53 12.78
CA ILE A 530 14.70 -19.12 12.11
C ILE A 530 15.29 -18.01 11.24
N ASN A 531 16.50 -17.56 11.57
CA ASN A 531 17.15 -16.42 10.93
C ASN A 531 18.38 -16.88 10.15
N GLU A 532 18.52 -16.42 8.91
CA GLU A 532 19.74 -16.51 8.13
C GLU A 532 20.83 -15.66 8.81
N LEU A 533 21.97 -16.27 9.10
CA LEU A 533 23.16 -15.58 9.58
C LEU A 533 23.96 -15.07 8.39
N SER A 534 24.37 -13.80 8.46
CA SER A 534 25.17 -13.09 7.45
C SER A 534 26.59 -13.63 7.31
#